data_AF-A0A1V3RMB6-F1
#
_entry.id   AF-A0A1V3RMB6-F1
#
_cell.length_a   1.000
_cell.length_b   1.000
_cell.length_c   1.000
_cell.angle_alpha   90.00
_cell.angle_beta   90.00
_cell.angle_gamma   90.00
#
_symmetry.space_group_name_H-M   'P 1'
#
loop_
_entity.id
_entity.type
_entity.pdbx_description
1 polymer ?
#
loop_
_entity_poly.entity_id
_entity_poly.type
_entity_poly.pdbx_seq_one_letter_code
_entity_poly.pdbx_strand_id
1 'polypeptide(L)' 'MEVIFLLIGISLLLAGTFLFLFLRAMKDGQFDDDYTPSVRILFENQPKKSIKDQPKKTKSYE' A
#
# COMPACT_ATOMS: atom_id res chain seq x y z
N MET A 1 26.44 -5.82 -36.10
CA MET A 1 26.08 -4.48 -35.58
C MET A 1 24.56 -4.33 -35.44
N GLU A 2 23.76 -4.84 -36.38
CA GLU A 2 22.29 -4.77 -36.31
C GLU A 2 21.66 -5.46 -35.08
N VAL A 3 22.20 -6.60 -34.66
CA VAL A 3 21.71 -7.35 -33.48
C VAL A 3 21.77 -6.51 -32.19
N ILE A 4 22.74 -5.61 -32.08
CA ILE A 4 22.89 -4.75 -30.89
C ILE A 4 21.69 -3.80 -30.77
N PHE A 5 21.20 -3.24 -31.88
CA PHE A 5 20.02 -2.37 -31.86
C PHE A 5 18.75 -3.12 -31.47
N LEU A 6 18.59 -4.37 -31.92
CA LEU A 6 17.48 -5.23 -31.51
C LEU A 6 17.53 -5.53 -29.99
N LEU A 7 18.71 -5.87 -29.47
CA LEU A 7 18.91 -6.17 -28.04
C LEU A 7 18.65 -4.95 -27.16
N ILE A 8 19.06 -3.75 -27.59
CA ILE A 8 18.77 -2.50 -26.88
C ILE A 8 17.25 -2.29 -26.79
N GLY A 9 16.52 -2.49 -27.90
CA GLY A 9 15.06 -2.36 -27.92
C GLY A 9 14.37 -3.33 -26.96
N ILE A 10 14.77 -4.60 -26.96
CA ILE A 10 14.22 -5.62 -26.06
C ILE A 10 14.55 -5.30 -24.59
N SER A 11 15.78 -4.84 -24.31
CA SER A 11 16.21 -4.46 -22.97
C SER A 11 15.41 -3.27 -22.42
N LEU A 12 15.17 -2.25 -23.26
CA LEU A 12 14.36 -1.08 -22.87
C LEU A 12 12.91 -1.45 -22.63
N LEU A 13 12.34 -2.33 -23.46
CA LEU A 13 10.99 -2.86 -23.24
C LEU A 13 10.91 -3.59 -21.91
N LEU A 14 11.81 -4.54 -21.66
CA LEU A 14 11.86 -5.30 -20.40
C LEU A 14 11.97 -4.36 -19.19
N ALA A 15 12.94 -3.44 -19.21
CA ALA A 15 13.14 -2.46 -18.15
C ALA A 15 11.90 -1.57 -17.94
N GLY A 16 11.28 -1.11 -19.03
CA GLY A 16 10.08 -0.29 -18.98
C GLY A 16 8.87 -1.04 -18.40
N THR A 17 8.62 -2.29 -18.82
CA THR A 17 7.57 -3.12 -18.24
C THR A 17 7.81 -3.40 -16.77
N PHE A 18 9.04 -3.71 -16.38
CA PHE A 18 9.37 -3.99 -14.98
C PHE A 18 9.16 -2.76 -14.11
N LEU A 19 9.60 -1.59 -14.57
CA LEU A 19 9.39 -0.31 -13.88
C LEU A 19 7.90 0.03 -13.77
N PHE A 20 7.13 -0.16 -14.86
CA PHE A 20 5.69 0.10 -14.85
C PHE A 20 4.95 -0.79 -13.83
N LEU A 21 5.25 -2.09 -13.83
CA LEU A 21 4.67 -3.03 -12.87
C LEU A 21 5.09 -2.71 -11.44
N PHE A 22 6.36 -2.34 -11.22
CA PHE A 22 6.87 -1.92 -9.92
C PHE A 22 6.11 -0.71 -9.36
N LEU A 23 5.94 0.35 -10.17
CA LEU A 23 5.19 1.53 -9.76
C LEU A 23 3.71 1.22 -9.51
N ARG A 24 3.11 0.35 -10.34
CA ARG A 24 1.73 -0.11 -10.13
C ARG A 24 1.60 -0.86 -8.80
N ALA A 25 2.52 -1.77 -8.50
CA ALA A 25 2.51 -2.55 -7.26
C ALA A 25 2.68 -1.68 -6.02
N MET A 26 3.56 -0.67 -6.06
CA MET A 26 3.70 0.28 -4.94
C MET A 26 2.43 1.09 -4.68
N LYS A 27 1.59 1.30 -5.69
CA LYS A 27 0.33 2.03 -5.55
C LYS A 27 -0.82 1.17 -5.01
N ASP A 28 -0.70 -0.16 -4.99
CA ASP A 28 -1.77 -1.10 -4.65
C ASP A 28 -2.08 -1.20 -3.14
N GLY A 29 -1.80 -0.14 -2.36
CA GLY A 29 -2.21 -0.04 -0.95
C GLY A 29 -1.49 -1.00 0.00
N GLN A 30 -0.37 -1.62 -0.42
CA GLN A 30 0.40 -2.52 0.45
C GLN A 30 0.93 -1.83 1.74
N PHE A 31 0.95 -0.50 1.75
CA PHE A 31 1.36 0.33 2.89
C PHE A 31 0.17 0.77 3.78
N ASP A 32 -1.05 0.30 3.53
CA ASP A 32 -2.22 0.72 4.32
C ASP A 32 -2.24 0.14 5.75
N ASP A 33 -1.34 -0.80 6.07
CA ASP A 33 -1.16 -1.37 7.41
C ASP A 33 0.04 -0.76 8.15
N ASP A 34 0.09 0.57 8.21
CA ASP A 34 1.10 1.34 8.98
C ASP A 34 0.97 1.13 10.50
N TYR A 35 -0.16 0.59 10.95
CA TYR A 35 -0.44 0.27 12.36
C TYR A 35 -0.35 -1.23 12.61
N THR A 36 0.80 -1.63 13.15
CA THR A 36 1.10 -3.04 13.46
C THR A 36 -0.02 -3.74 14.26
N PRO A 37 -0.34 -4.99 13.91
CA PRO A 37 -1.43 -5.75 14.54
C PRO A 37 -1.27 -5.91 16.05
N SER A 38 -0.02 -5.94 16.54
CA SER A 38 0.28 -5.97 17.98
C SER A 38 -0.27 -4.75 18.73
N VAL A 39 -0.21 -3.56 18.13
CA VAL A 39 -0.68 -2.32 18.74
C VAL A 39 -2.20 -2.23 18.68
N ARG A 40 -2.80 -2.64 17.56
CA ARG A 40 -4.26 -2.70 17.35
C ARG A 40 -4.95 -3.54 18.42
N ILE A 41 -4.42 -4.74 18.66
CA ILE A 41 -4.98 -5.72 19.63
C ILE A 41 -4.93 -5.19 21.07
N LEU A 42 -3.97 -4.34 21.44
CA LEU A 42 -3.88 -3.76 22.79
C LEU A 42 -5.00 -2.74 23.09
N PHE A 43 -5.52 -2.08 22.06
CA PHE A 43 -6.58 -1.07 22.20
C PHE A 43 -7.97 -1.62 21.91
N GLU A 44 -8.09 -2.67 21.09
CA GLU A 44 -9.35 -3.35 20.78
C GLU A 44 -9.86 -4.25 21.90
N ASN A 45 -8.96 -4.82 22.70
CA ASN A 45 -9.31 -5.69 23.84
C ASN A 45 -9.72 -4.92 25.10
N GLN A 46 -9.77 -3.60 25.06
CA GLN A 46 -10.36 -2.85 26.16
C GLN A 46 -11.88 -3.07 26.12
N PRO A 47 -12.50 -3.66 27.16
CA PRO A 47 -13.94 -3.79 27.21
C PRO A 47 -14.53 -2.38 27.15
N LYS A 48 -15.16 -2.03 26.03
CA LYS A 48 -15.92 -0.78 25.90
C LYS A 48 -16.98 -0.82 27.00
N LYS A 49 -16.75 -0.09 28.09
CA LYS A 49 -17.82 0.22 29.05
C LYS A 49 -18.97 0.78 28.23
N SER A 50 -20.08 0.05 28.23
CA SER A 50 -21.32 0.43 27.58
C SER A 50 -21.80 1.76 28.17
N ILE A 51 -21.44 2.86 27.53
CA ILE A 51 -22.12 4.13 27.72
C ILE A 51 -22.99 4.29 26.48
N LYS A 52 -24.28 4.01 26.68
CA LYS A 52 -25.35 4.45 25.79
C LYS A 52 -25.22 5.98 25.59
N ASP A 53 -25.55 6.40 24.39
CA ASP A 53 -25.75 7.79 23.94
C ASP A 53 -24.49 8.60 23.58
N GLN A 54 -24.26 8.76 22.26
CA GLN A 54 -24.10 10.05 21.53
C GLN A 54 -23.43 9.81 20.14
N PRO A 55 -23.79 10.58 19.09
CA PRO A 55 -23.38 10.32 17.72
C PRO A 55 -21.97 10.88 17.48
N LYS A 56 -20.96 10.02 17.29
CA LYS A 56 -19.61 10.49 16.97
C LYS A 56 -19.43 10.72 15.48
N LYS A 57 -19.49 12.00 15.13
CA LYS A 57 -18.99 12.60 13.90
C LYS A 57 -17.61 12.07 13.49
N THR A 58 -17.49 11.92 12.17
CA THR A 58 -16.31 11.96 11.31
C THR A 58 -15.12 12.76 11.85
N LYS A 59 -13.89 12.26 11.63
CA LYS A 59 -12.61 12.96 11.30
C LYS A 59 -11.50 11.90 11.28
N SER A 60 -10.90 11.56 10.14
CA SER A 60 -9.84 12.30 9.44
C SER A 60 -8.69 12.64 10.38
N TYR A 61 -7.63 11.83 10.35
CA TYR A 61 -6.29 12.08 10.87
C TYR A 61 -5.37 11.32 9.89
N GLU A 62 -4.74 12.02 8.95
CA GLU A 62 -3.35 12.54 9.04
C GLU A 62 -2.33 11.41 9.17
#